data_AF-A0A9D2H4B7-F1
#
_entry.id   AF-A0A9D2H4B7-F1
#
_cell.length_a   1.000
_cell.length_b   1.000
_cell.length_c   1.000
_cell.angle_alpha   90.00
_cell.angle_beta   90.00
_cell.angle_gamma   90.00
#
_symmetry.space_group_name_H-M   'P 1'
#
loop_
_entity.id
_entity.type
_entity.pdbx_description
1 polymer ?
#
loop_
_entity_poly.entity_id
_entity_poly.type
_entity_poly.pdbx_seq_one_letter_code
_entity_poly.pdbx_strand_id
1 'polypeptide(L)' 'MRSEVTKERLMGILHADKEEMNEVTREACIAEFSRVAGEYFETEGDVAMEIKRGRSSSEVSVTFRANRVKNFTIVK' A
#
# COMPACT_ATOMS: atom_id res chain seq x y z
N MET A 1 4.06 17.88 33.31
CA MET A 1 4.47 16.46 33.14
C MET A 1 3.31 15.47 33.01
N ARG A 2 2.23 15.51 33.81
CA ARG A 2 1.11 14.54 33.67
C ARG A 2 0.27 14.68 32.39
N SER A 3 0.18 15.87 31.78
CA SER A 3 -0.68 16.11 30.61
C SER A 3 -0.06 15.72 29.27
N GLU A 4 1.28 15.75 29.14
CA GLU A 4 1.97 15.39 27.89
C GLU A 4 1.90 13.88 27.61
N VAL A 5 2.09 13.07 28.65
CA VAL A 5 1.95 11.60 28.57
C VAL A 5 0.54 11.20 28.13
N THR A 6 -0.49 11.92 28.57
CA THR A 6 -1.88 11.67 28.17
C THR A 6 -2.13 12.08 26.72
N LYS A 7 -1.51 13.17 26.25
CA LYS A 7 -1.64 13.66 24.86
C LYS A 7 -0.93 12.75 23.87
N GLU A 8 0.28 12.27 24.18
CA GLU A 8 1.01 11.30 23.36
C GLU A 8 0.26 9.96 23.31
N ARG A 9 -0.29 9.50 24.44
CA ARG A 9 -1.11 8.29 24.47
C ARG A 9 -2.39 8.43 23.64
N LEU A 10 -3.06 9.60 23.71
CA LEU A 10 -4.24 9.88 22.88
C LEU A 10 -3.89 10.00 21.40
N MET A 11 -2.76 10.62 21.04
CA MET A 11 -2.26 10.67 19.67
C MET A 11 -1.97 9.26 19.14
N GLY A 12 -1.37 8.38 19.94
CA GLY A 12 -1.12 6.98 19.57
C GLY A 12 -2.41 6.18 19.36
N ILE A 13 -3.43 6.40 20.20
CA ILE A 13 -4.75 5.76 20.06
C ILE A 13 -5.48 6.31 18.82
N LEU A 14 -5.46 7.62 18.59
CA LEU A 14 -6.09 8.25 17.42
C LEU A 14 -5.39 7.90 16.10
N HIS A 15 -4.07 7.65 16.13
CA HIS A 15 -3.33 7.10 15.00
C HIS A 15 -3.76 5.65 14.73
N ALA A 16 -3.82 4.81 15.77
CA ALA A 16 -4.28 3.43 15.63
C ALA A 16 -5.70 3.33 15.02
N ASP A 17 -6.59 4.26 15.37
CA ASP A 17 -7.99 4.29 14.90
C ASP A 17 -8.15 4.80 13.44
N LYS A 18 -7.15 5.52 12.91
CA LYS A 18 -7.13 5.97 11.50
C LYS A 18 -6.34 5.06 10.56
N GLU A 19 -5.65 4.05 11.10
CA GLU A 19 -4.59 3.33 10.39
C GLU A 19 -4.97 1.94 9.87
N GLU A 20 -6.12 1.38 10.25
CA GLU A 20 -6.59 0.13 9.66
C GLU A 20 -7.35 0.40 8.36
N MET A 21 -6.61 0.35 7.25
CA MET A 21 -7.23 0.09 5.95
C MET A 21 -7.99 -1.24 6.07
N ASN A 22 -9.32 -1.14 6.17
CA ASN A 22 -10.19 -2.29 6.25
C ASN A 22 -10.03 -3.17 5.00
N GLU A 23 -10.42 -4.44 5.12
CA GLU A 23 -10.27 -5.45 4.07
C GLU A 23 -10.88 -5.00 2.73
N VAL A 24 -12.06 -4.38 2.76
CA VAL A 24 -12.74 -3.84 1.57
C VAL A 24 -11.90 -2.78 0.86
N THR A 25 -11.31 -1.86 1.63
CA THR A 25 -10.44 -0.81 1.06
C THR A 25 -9.14 -1.39 0.51
N ARG A 26 -8.60 -2.42 1.18
CA ARG A 26 -7.41 -3.15 0.72
C ARG A 26 -7.69 -3.84 -0.62
N GLU A 27 -8.80 -4.55 -0.74
CA GLU A 27 -9.21 -5.22 -1.97
C GLU A 27 -9.42 -4.25 -3.12
N ALA A 28 -10.13 -3.13 -2.87
CA ALA A 28 -10.31 -2.08 -3.86
C ALA A 28 -8.96 -1.49 -4.33
N CYS A 29 -8.02 -1.31 -3.41
CA CYS A 29 -6.69 -0.83 -3.71
C CYS A 29 -5.88 -1.84 -4.55
N ILE A 30 -5.94 -3.14 -4.23
CA ILE A 30 -5.30 -4.20 -5.01
C ILE A 30 -5.90 -4.29 -6.42
N ALA A 31 -7.21 -4.16 -6.56
CA ALA A 31 -7.88 -4.18 -7.86
C ALA A 31 -7.38 -3.04 -8.77
N GLU A 32 -7.25 -1.83 -8.22
CA GLU A 32 -6.69 -0.69 -8.95
C GLU A 32 -5.22 -0.90 -9.32
N PHE A 33 -4.39 -1.41 -8.41
CA PHE A 33 -2.99 -1.72 -8.74
C PHE A 33 -2.87 -2.81 -9.79
N SER A 34 -3.76 -3.81 -9.77
CA SER A 34 -3.84 -4.85 -10.81
C SER A 34 -4.20 -4.27 -12.16
N ARG A 35 -5.19 -3.38 -12.20
CA ARG A 35 -5.58 -2.65 -13.42
C ARG A 35 -4.39 -1.85 -13.99
N VAL A 36 -3.73 -1.05 -13.16
CA VAL A 36 -2.57 -0.23 -13.56
C VAL A 36 -1.39 -1.10 -14.00
N ALA A 37 -1.08 -2.18 -13.27
CA ALA A 37 -0.04 -3.12 -13.67
C ALA A 37 -0.35 -3.74 -15.04
N GLY A 38 -1.62 -4.09 -15.28
CA GLY A 38 -2.10 -4.60 -16.56
C GLY A 38 -2.06 -3.58 -17.71
N GLU A 39 -2.04 -2.27 -17.47
CA GLU A 39 -1.86 -1.27 -18.54
C GLU A 39 -0.46 -1.34 -19.13
N TYR A 40 0.54 -1.59 -18.28
CA TYR A 40 1.95 -1.50 -18.64
C TYR A 40 2.63 -2.85 -18.84
N PHE A 41 2.08 -3.91 -18.25
CA PHE A 41 2.66 -5.24 -18.27
C PHE A 41 1.61 -6.29 -18.62
N GLU A 42 2.06 -7.37 -19.25
CA GLU A 42 1.35 -8.65 -19.24
C GLU A 42 1.69 -9.34 -17.92
N THR A 43 0.73 -9.37 -17.01
CA THR A 43 0.91 -9.89 -15.65
C THR A 43 0.54 -11.36 -15.55
N GLU A 44 1.20 -12.10 -14.65
CA GLU A 44 0.88 -13.49 -14.35
C GLU A 44 0.45 -13.69 -12.90
N GLY A 45 -0.86 -13.89 -12.72
CA GLY A 45 -1.49 -14.03 -11.41
C GLY A 45 -1.81 -12.69 -10.77
N ASP A 46 -2.07 -12.72 -9.47
CA ASP A 46 -2.61 -11.59 -8.72
C ASP A 46 -1.51 -10.63 -8.25
N VAL A 47 -1.90 -9.35 -8.10
CA VAL A 47 -1.08 -8.35 -7.42
C VAL A 47 -1.17 -8.58 -5.91
N ALA A 48 -0.02 -8.69 -5.26
CA ALA A 48 0.09 -8.74 -3.82
C ALA A 48 0.45 -7.35 -3.28
N MET A 49 -0.14 -6.98 -2.14
CA MET A 49 0.20 -5.75 -1.43
C MET A 49 0.49 -6.06 0.05
N GLU A 50 1.65 -5.64 0.51
CA GLU A 50 2.10 -5.74 1.89
C GLU A 50 2.29 -4.33 2.47
N ILE A 51 1.85 -4.13 3.72
CA ILE A 51 2.04 -2.88 4.45
C ILE A 51 2.77 -3.20 5.74
N LYS A 52 4.00 -2.70 5.89
CA LYS A 52 4.80 -2.80 7.10
C LYS A 52 4.79 -1.45 7.81
N ARG A 53 4.29 -1.44 9.05
CA ARG A 53 4.27 -0.22 9.87
C ARG A 53 5.62 -0.03 10.56
N GLY A 54 6.30 1.07 10.26
CA GLY A 54 7.43 1.58 11.02
C GLY A 54 6.99 2.56 12.10
N ARG A 55 7.92 3.02 12.93
CA ARG A 55 7.63 3.95 14.05
C ARG A 55 7.13 5.34 13.60
N SER A 56 7.49 5.77 12.39
CA SER A 56 7.18 7.12 11.87
C SER A 56 6.50 7.11 10.51
N SER A 57 6.44 5.95 9.85
CA SER A 57 5.92 5.81 8.49
C SER A 57 5.53 4.37 8.20
N SER A 58 4.58 4.20 7.29
CA SER A 58 4.25 2.90 6.71
C SER A 58 5.06 2.69 5.44
N GLU A 59 5.67 1.51 5.32
CA GLU A 59 6.25 1.00 4.08
C GLU A 59 5.17 0.18 3.37
N VAL A 60 4.89 0.51 2.12
CA VAL A 60 3.92 -0.20 1.28
C VAL A 60 4.67 -0.84 0.13
N SER A 61 4.58 -2.16 0.01
CA SER A 61 5.14 -2.93 -1.09
C SER A 61 4.01 -3.50 -1.94
N VAL A 62 4.08 -3.25 -3.25
CA VAL A 62 3.15 -3.81 -4.25
C VAL A 62 3.98 -4.68 -5.19
N THR A 63 3.65 -5.96 -5.27
CA THR A 63 4.43 -6.97 -6.00
C THR A 63 3.53 -7.73 -6.94
N PHE A 64 3.97 -7.89 -8.18
CA PHE A 64 3.30 -8.72 -9.18
C PHE A 64 4.34 -9.32 -10.11
N ARG A 65 4.00 -10.45 -10.75
CA ARG A 65 4.85 -11.06 -11.77
C ARG A 65 4.47 -10.50 -13.13
N ALA A 66 5.46 -10.04 -13.87
CA ALA A 66 5.30 -9.55 -15.22
C ALA A 66 6.02 -10.46 -16.21
N ASN A 67 5.30 -10.93 -17.23
CA ASN A 67 5.85 -11.75 -18.31
C ASN A 67 6.43 -10.89 -19.42
N ARG A 68 5.77 -9.77 -19.71
CA ARG A 68 6.17 -8.87 -20.79
C ARG A 68 5.80 -7.43 -20.47
N VAL A 69 6.64 -6.51 -20.90
CA VAL A 69 6.33 -5.08 -20.93
C VAL A 69 5.48 -4.77 -22.17
N LYS A 70 4.32 -4.12 -21.99
CA LYS A 70 3.46 -3.71 -23.10
C LYS A 70 4.08 -2.49 -23.79
N ASN A 71 4.71 -2.72 -24.95
CA ASN A 71 5.21 -1.74 -25.92
C ASN A 71 5.34 -0.29 -25.40
N PHE A 72 6.29 -0.06 -24.50
CA PHE A 72 6.81 1.28 -24.30
C PHE A 72 7.72 1.58 -25.48
N THR A 73 7.60 2.78 -26.06
CA THR A 73 8.59 3.29 -26.99
C THR A 73 9.95 3.18 -26.29
N ILE A 74 10.85 2.34 -26.82
CA ILE A 74 12.21 2.22 -26.29
C ILE A 74 12.84 3.61 -26.42
N VAL A 75 13.01 4.29 -25.30
CA VAL A 75 13.82 5.52 -25.25
C VAL A 75 15.26 5.03 -25.35
N LYS A 76 15.83 5.12 -26.57
CA LYS A 76 17.25 4.86 -26.83
C LYS A 76 18.09 6.04 -26.36
#